data_AF-A0A7K4MXF5-F1
#
_entry.id   AF-A0A7K4MXF5-F1
#
_cell.length_a   1.000
_cell.length_b   1.000
_cell.length_c   1.000
_cell.angle_alpha   90.00
_cell.angle_beta   90.00
_cell.angle_gamma   90.00
#
_symmetry.space_group_name_H-M   'P 1'
#
loop_
_entity.id
_entity.type
_entity.pdbx_description
1 polymer ?
#
loop_
_entity_poly.entity_id
_entity_poly.type
_entity_poly.pdbx_seq_one_letter_code
_entity_poly.pdbx_strand_id
1 'polypeptide(L)'
;MWEMIESMATDRLWIYTALVGSLLGLACSTYFRGTRIGLWLYAKFDRILDYFVERWGWTWLEQPDDAWRKKYPFVTKKIDELEKRIEKLEK
;
A
#
# COMPACT_ATOMS: atom_id res chain seq x y z
N MET A 1 10.33 -28.76 -24.23
CA MET A 1 9.51 -28.42 -23.05
C MET A 1 9.65 -29.46 -21.94
N TRP A 2 9.51 -30.76 -22.24
CA TRP A 2 9.69 -31.82 -21.24
C TRP A 2 11.09 -31.82 -20.60
N GLU A 3 12.14 -31.69 -21.41
CA GLU A 3 13.54 -31.59 -20.94
C GLU A 3 13.81 -30.36 -20.05
N MET A 4 13.13 -29.24 -20.33
CA MET A 4 13.27 -28.02 -19.52
C MET A 4 12.59 -28.16 -18.15
N ILE A 5 11.47 -28.87 -18.09
CA ILE A 5 10.77 -29.18 -16.84
C ILE A 5 11.59 -30.19 -16.02
N GLU A 6 12.23 -31.17 -16.67
CA GLU A 6 13.10 -32.14 -16.02
C GLU A 6 14.40 -31.52 -15.49
N SER A 7 15.01 -30.60 -16.22
CA SER A 7 16.16 -29.83 -15.74
C SER A 7 15.78 -28.94 -14.57
N MET A 8 14.62 -28.26 -14.61
CA MET A 8 14.10 -27.52 -13.46
C MET A 8 13.76 -28.44 -12.27
N ALA A 9 13.32 -29.67 -12.48
CA ALA A 9 13.04 -30.58 -11.37
C ALA A 9 14.33 -31.14 -10.72
N THR A 10 15.38 -31.34 -11.53
CA THR A 10 16.64 -31.96 -11.09
C THR A 10 17.60 -30.93 -10.49
N ASP A 11 17.71 -29.74 -11.11
CA ASP A 11 18.62 -28.69 -10.64
C ASP A 11 18.03 -27.95 -9.45
N ARG A 12 18.57 -28.17 -8.24
CA ARG A 12 18.08 -27.51 -7.02
C ARG A 12 18.57 -26.06 -6.85
N LEU A 13 19.52 -25.63 -7.68
CA LEU A 13 20.15 -24.30 -7.57
C LEU A 13 19.13 -23.17 -7.82
N TRP A 14 18.20 -23.33 -8.77
CA TRP A 14 17.18 -22.31 -9.03
C TRP A 14 16.21 -22.18 -7.84
N ILE A 15 15.93 -23.26 -7.11
CA ILE A 15 15.07 -23.23 -5.92
C ILE A 15 15.73 -22.39 -4.83
N TYR A 16 17.02 -22.61 -4.54
CA TYR A 16 17.74 -21.84 -3.52
C TYR A 16 17.89 -20.37 -3.91
N THR A 17 18.22 -20.09 -5.18
CA THR A 17 18.33 -18.70 -5.66
C THR A 17 16.98 -17.99 -5.70
N ALA A 18 15.88 -18.68 -6.03
CA ALA A 18 14.53 -18.15 -5.95
C ALA A 18 14.09 -17.88 -4.49
N LEU A 19 14.40 -18.79 -3.57
CA LEU A 19 14.11 -18.62 -2.14
C LEU A 19 14.88 -17.44 -1.55
N VAL A 20 16.19 -17.36 -1.80
CA VAL A 20 17.01 -16.23 -1.33
C VAL A 20 16.57 -14.92 -2.02
N GLY A 21 16.29 -14.95 -3.31
CA GLY A 21 15.80 -13.79 -4.06
C GLY A 21 14.47 -13.27 -3.54
N SER A 22 13.52 -14.15 -3.24
CA SER A 22 12.22 -13.76 -2.65
C SER A 22 12.34 -13.21 -1.24
N LEU A 23 13.19 -13.80 -0.39
CA LEU A 23 13.47 -13.29 0.96
C LEU A 23 14.15 -11.92 0.92
N LEU A 24 15.14 -11.75 0.05
CA LEU A 24 15.82 -10.46 -0.14
C LEU A 24 14.87 -9.41 -0.73
N GLY A 25 14.04 -9.77 -1.70
CA GLY A 25 13.02 -8.89 -2.25
C GLY A 25 12.02 -8.42 -1.20
N LEU A 26 11.56 -9.33 -0.34
CA LEU A 26 10.66 -9.01 0.77
C LEU A 26 11.33 -8.12 1.82
N ALA A 27 12.55 -8.46 2.24
CA ALA A 27 13.32 -7.68 3.21
C ALA A 27 13.59 -6.26 2.68
N CYS A 28 13.98 -6.16 1.41
CA CYS A 28 14.18 -4.90 0.71
C CYS A 28 12.88 -4.07 0.69
N SER A 29 11.78 -4.64 0.19
CA SER A 29 10.48 -3.95 0.15
C SER A 29 10.02 -3.45 1.52
N THR A 30 10.16 -4.29 2.56
CA THR A 30 9.78 -3.95 3.93
C THR A 30 10.65 -2.83 4.50
N TYR A 31 11.97 -2.87 4.25
CA TYR A 31 12.90 -1.83 4.66
C TYR A 31 12.60 -0.50 3.95
N PHE A 32 12.41 -0.53 2.62
CA PHE A 32 12.10 0.64 1.82
C PHE A 32 10.81 1.35 2.27
N ARG A 33 9.81 0.60 2.75
CA ARG A 33 8.54 1.15 3.26
C ARG A 33 8.71 2.20 4.35
N GLY A 34 9.74 2.09 5.19
CA GLY A 34 10.03 3.03 6.28
C GLY A 34 11.06 4.12 5.94
N THR A 35 11.72 4.03 4.78
CA THR A 35 12.75 5.01 4.41
C THR A 35 12.15 6.31 3.88
N ARG A 36 12.85 7.42 4.08
CA ARG A 36 12.48 8.74 3.54
C ARG A 36 12.31 8.72 2.01
N ILE A 37 13.16 7.95 1.32
CA ILE A 37 13.11 7.80 -0.13
C ILE A 37 11.87 6.99 -0.55
N GLY A 38 11.56 5.90 0.16
CA GLY A 38 10.35 5.12 -0.11
C GLY A 38 9.08 5.95 0.06
N LEU A 39 8.96 6.69 1.15
CA LEU A 39 7.84 7.62 1.37
C LEU A 39 7.76 8.70 0.28
N TRP A 40 8.89 9.26 -0.14
CA TRP A 40 8.93 10.21 -1.25
C TRP A 40 8.46 9.60 -2.57
N LEU A 41 8.86 8.35 -2.85
CA LEU A 41 8.45 7.62 -4.05
C LEU A 41 6.95 7.32 -4.04
N TYR A 42 6.42 6.84 -2.90
CA TYR A 42 4.98 6.64 -2.73
C TYR A 42 4.21 7.93 -2.97
N ALA A 43 4.64 9.05 -2.36
CA ALA A 43 4.00 10.36 -2.55
C ALA A 43 4.15 10.92 -3.97
N LYS A 44 5.17 10.51 -4.72
CA LYS A 44 5.33 10.89 -6.13
C LYS A 44 4.41 10.05 -7.03
N PHE A 45 4.28 8.76 -6.73
CA PHE A 45 3.39 7.85 -7.44
C PHE A 45 1.91 8.22 -7.23
N ASP A 46 1.52 8.54 -6.00
CA ASP A 46 0.17 8.99 -5.64
C ASP A 46 -0.25 10.19 -6.50
N ARG A 47 0.58 11.23 -6.56
CA ARG A 47 0.36 12.42 -7.41
C ARG A 47 0.25 12.12 -8.90
N ILE A 48 0.94 11.09 -9.38
CA ILE A 48 0.83 10.68 -10.79
C ILE A 48 -0.53 10.01 -11.00
N LEU A 49 -0.95 9.14 -10.09
CA LEU A 49 -2.27 8.52 -10.13
C LEU A 49 -3.39 9.57 -10.05
N ASP A 50 -3.28 10.53 -9.12
CA ASP A 50 -4.24 11.64 -8.99
C ASP A 50 -4.38 12.40 -10.32
N TYR A 51 -3.27 12.71 -11.00
CA TYR A 51 -3.31 13.34 -12.32
C TYR A 51 -4.05 12.50 -13.36
N PHE A 52 -3.88 11.18 -13.36
CA PHE A 52 -4.63 10.29 -14.26
C PHE A 52 -6.11 10.19 -13.88
N VAL A 53 -6.43 10.17 -12.58
CA VAL A 53 -7.81 10.16 -12.07
C VAL A 53 -8.52 11.46 -12.47
N GLU A 54 -7.92 12.62 -12.24
CA GLU A 54 -8.50 13.92 -12.59
C GLU A 54 -8.64 14.10 -14.12
N ARG A 55 -7.64 13.63 -14.89
CA ARG A 55 -7.63 13.83 -16.34
C ARG A 55 -8.57 12.87 -17.08
N TRP A 56 -8.67 11.62 -16.64
CA TRP A 56 -9.40 10.54 -17.33
C TRP A 56 -10.63 10.05 -16.56
N GLY A 57 -10.93 10.62 -15.39
CA GLY A 57 -12.12 10.27 -14.60
C GLY A 57 -12.09 8.83 -14.07
N TRP A 58 -10.90 8.30 -13.76
CA TRP A 58 -10.74 6.91 -13.32
C TRP A 58 -11.14 6.74 -11.85
N THR A 59 -12.44 6.59 -11.61
CA THR A 59 -13.04 6.35 -10.28
C THR A 59 -12.58 5.07 -9.58
N TRP A 60 -11.90 4.17 -10.28
CA TRP A 60 -11.36 2.91 -9.72
C TRP A 60 -10.07 3.10 -8.93
N LEU A 61 -9.30 4.16 -9.24
CA LEU A 61 -8.07 4.52 -8.52
C LEU A 61 -8.31 5.59 -7.46
N GLU A 62 -9.52 6.14 -7.42
CA GLU A 62 -9.94 7.16 -6.49
C GLU A 62 -10.00 6.57 -5.07
N GLN A 63 -9.24 7.15 -4.14
CA GLN A 63 -9.28 6.72 -2.75
C GLN A 63 -10.60 7.22 -2.14
N PRO A 64 -11.48 6.33 -1.65
CA PRO A 64 -12.75 6.77 -1.07
C PRO A 64 -12.47 7.53 0.23
N ASP A 65 -13.01 8.74 0.35
CA ASP A 65 -12.87 9.59 1.54
C ASP A 65 -13.37 8.89 2.82
N ASP A 66 -14.28 7.93 2.73
CA ASP A 66 -14.76 7.15 3.89
C ASP A 66 -13.81 6.02 4.34
N ALA A 67 -12.73 5.77 3.61
CA ALA A 67 -11.76 4.72 3.97
C ALA A 67 -11.15 4.96 5.36
N TRP A 68 -10.90 6.20 5.75
CA TRP A 68 -10.34 6.51 7.07
C TRP A 68 -11.34 6.24 8.20
N ARG A 69 -12.63 6.52 7.99
CA ARG A 69 -13.69 6.23 8.97
C ARG A 69 -13.82 4.74 9.22
N LYS A 70 -13.71 3.92 8.16
CA LYS A 70 -13.74 2.46 8.25
C LYS A 70 -12.49 1.87 8.89
N LYS A 71 -11.32 2.48 8.61
CA LYS A 71 -10.02 2.01 9.11
C LYS A 71 -9.77 2.37 10.59
N TYR A 72 -10.32 3.48 11.07
CA TYR A 72 -10.09 3.98 12.43
C TYR A 72 -11.39 4.34 13.17
N PRO A 73 -12.24 3.34 13.50
CA PRO A 73 -13.53 3.58 14.14
C PRO A 73 -13.44 4.30 15.50
N PHE A 74 -12.33 4.13 16.22
CA PHE A 74 -12.09 4.80 17.50
C PHE A 74 -11.79 6.29 17.35
N VAL A 75 -11.09 6.69 16.28
CA VAL A 75 -10.76 8.09 16.01
C VAL A 75 -12.02 8.83 15.57
N THR A 76 -12.81 8.22 14.68
CA THR A 76 -14.12 8.75 14.25
C THR A 76 -15.01 9.03 15.46
N LYS A 77 -15.17 8.07 16.38
CA LYS A 77 -15.98 8.25 17.60
C LYS A 77 -15.50 9.40 18.48
N LYS A 78 -14.18 9.59 18.61
CA LYS A 78 -13.63 10.70 19.39
C LYS A 78 -13.87 12.05 18.72
N ILE A 79 -13.75 12.12 17.39
CA ILE A 79 -14.07 13.34 16.64
C ILE A 79 -15.54 13.68 16.81
N ASP A 80 -16.45 12.72 16.62
CA ASP A 80 -17.89 12.94 16.80
C ASP A 80 -18.24 13.37 18.23
N GLU A 81 -17.54 12.85 19.25
CA GLU A 81 -17.73 13.28 20.65
C GLU A 81 -17.25 14.72 20.89
N LEU A 82 -16.10 15.09 20.30
CA LEU A 82 -15.56 16.45 20.40
C LEU A 82 -16.46 17.46 19.68
N GLU A 83 -16.96 17.14 18.49
CA GLU A 83 -17.91 17.98 17.75
C GLU A 83 -19.20 18.22 18.57
N LYS A 84 -19.76 17.17 19.20
CA LYS A 84 -20.92 17.32 20.10
C LYS A 84 -20.65 18.19 21.31
N ARG A 85 -19.43 18.14 21.86
CA ARG A 85 -19.04 19.01 22.99
C ARG A 85 -18.91 20.45 22.55
N ILE A 86 -18.37 20.71 21.37
CA ILE A 86 -18.26 22.05 20.79
C ILE A 86 -19.65 22.62 20.53
N GLU A 87 -20.54 21.87 19.89
CA GLU A 87 -21.92 22.31 19.60
C GLU A 87 -22.70 22.68 20.88
N LYS A 88 -22.44 21.97 21.98
CA LYS A 88 -23.03 22.26 23.29
C LYS A 88 -22.44 23.51 23.95
N LEU A 89 -21.20 23.87 23.64
CA LEU A 89 -20.50 25.05 24.18
C LEU A 89 -20.74 26.32 23.35
N GLU A 90 -21.11 26.18 22.08
CA GLU A 90 -21.48 27.29 21.19
C GLU A 90 -22.94 27.76 21.36
N LYS A 91 -23.73 27.07 22.20
CA LYS A 91 -25.09 27.43 22.62
C LYS A 91 -25.11 28.16 23.96
#